data_AF-A0AAN9A6Y6-F1
#
_entry.id   AF-A0AAN9A6Y6-F1
#
_cell.length_a   1.000
_cell.length_b   1.000
_cell.length_c   1.000
_cell.angle_alpha   90.00
_cell.angle_beta   90.00
_cell.angle_gamma   90.00
#
_symmetry.space_group_name_H-M   'P 1'
#
loop_
_entity.id
_entity.type
_entity.pdbx_description
1 polymer ?
#
loop_
_entity_poly.entity_id
_entity_poly.type
_entity_poly.pdbx_seq_one_letter_code
_entity_poly.pdbx_strand_id
1 'polypeptide(L)'
;AKAATYPQPEGVLGEAMISYGRKIGEENLYASSLIEMGESMKQIADLKYNLDDNIKMNVLEPLHVLSTKDIKEVQNHRKKVQGRRLDFDCKKRKKDKAFGSTPTGSPARSPGWMGMYAY
;
A
#
# COMPACT_ATOMS: atom_id res chain seq x y z
N ALA A 1 10.83 -24.55 1.34
CA ALA A 1 11.22 -24.80 -0.06
C ALA A 1 11.78 -23.50 -0.62
N LYS A 2 13.00 -23.48 -1.16
CA LYS A 2 13.48 -22.30 -1.91
C LYS A 2 12.51 -22.12 -3.06
N ALA A 3 11.74 -21.03 -3.07
CA ALA A 3 10.94 -20.68 -4.25
C ALA A 3 11.92 -20.68 -5.43
N ALA A 4 11.64 -21.48 -6.46
CA ALA A 4 12.45 -21.44 -7.67
C ALA A 4 12.40 -20.00 -8.17
N THR A 5 13.55 -19.32 -8.16
CA THR A 5 13.63 -17.94 -8.65
C THR A 5 13.16 -17.94 -10.10
N TYR A 6 12.23 -17.04 -10.42
CA TYR A 6 11.69 -16.96 -11.77
C TYR A 6 12.84 -16.73 -12.77
N PRO A 7 12.93 -17.51 -13.86
CA PRO A 7 14.05 -17.37 -14.78
C PRO A 7 14.04 -15.99 -15.45
N GLN A 8 15.09 -15.20 -15.23
CA GLN A 8 15.24 -13.91 -15.91
C GLN A 8 15.42 -14.14 -17.42
N PRO A 9 14.73 -13.37 -18.27
CA PRO A 9 14.78 -13.54 -19.72
C PRO A 9 16.21 -13.38 -20.27
N GLU A 10 17.03 -12.52 -19.67
CA GLU A 10 18.44 -12.36 -20.05
C GLU A 10 19.26 -13.61 -19.73
N GLY A 11 18.98 -14.30 -18.62
CA GLY A 11 19.66 -15.54 -18.27
C GLY A 11 19.34 -16.65 -19.28
N VAL A 12 18.05 -16.79 -19.63
CA VAL A 12 17.58 -17.75 -20.64
C VAL A 12 18.16 -17.42 -22.03
N LEU A 13 18.18 -16.14 -22.40
CA LEU A 13 18.81 -15.69 -23.64
C LEU A 13 20.31 -16.01 -23.65
N GLY A 14 21.02 -15.71 -22.55
CA GLY A 14 22.44 -16.00 -22.40
C GLY A 14 22.76 -17.49 -22.54
N GLU A 15 21.94 -18.37 -21.94
CA GLU A 15 22.06 -19.83 -22.11
C GLU A 15 21.89 -20.28 -23.57
N ALA A 16 20.92 -19.70 -24.29
CA ALA A 16 20.73 -19.98 -25.70
C ALA A 16 21.92 -19.51 -26.55
N MET A 17 22.41 -18.28 -26.31
CA MET A 17 23.55 -17.70 -27.02
C MET A 17 24.81 -18.55 -26.84
N ILE A 18 25.13 -18.94 -25.60
CA ILE A 18 26.27 -19.81 -25.30
C ILE A 18 26.08 -21.19 -25.96
N SER A 19 24.89 -21.78 -25.84
CA SER A 19 24.63 -23.12 -26.38
C SER A 19 24.75 -23.16 -27.90
N TYR A 20 24.20 -22.17 -28.61
CA TYR A 20 24.30 -22.13 -30.07
C TYR A 20 25.66 -21.65 -30.56
N GLY A 21 26.33 -20.73 -29.85
CA GLY A 21 27.71 -20.34 -30.16
C GLY A 21 28.66 -21.54 -30.15
N ARG A 22 28.59 -22.37 -29.10
CA ARG A 22 29.40 -23.61 -29.03
C ARG A 22 29.09 -24.61 -30.14
N LYS A 23 27.83 -24.72 -30.57
CA LYS A 23 27.42 -25.59 -31.69
C LYS A 23 27.93 -25.10 -33.04
N ILE A 24 28.09 -23.79 -33.23
CA ILE A 24 28.64 -23.21 -34.46
C ILE A 24 30.15 -23.46 -34.55
N GLY A 25 30.84 -23.46 -33.41
CA GLY A 25 32.29 -23.69 -33.30
C GLY A 25 33.07 -22.39 -33.08
N GLU A 26 33.95 -22.39 -32.08
CA GLU A 26 34.66 -21.20 -31.56
C GLU A 26 35.74 -20.65 -32.51
N GLU A 27 36.06 -21.38 -33.57
CA GLU A 27 36.91 -20.94 -34.69
C GLU A 27 36.23 -19.78 -35.46
N ASN A 28 34.89 -19.71 -35.42
CA ASN A 28 34.12 -18.65 -36.07
C ASN A 28 34.04 -17.42 -35.15
N LEU A 29 34.47 -16.25 -35.64
CA LEU A 29 34.41 -14.98 -34.91
C LEU A 29 33.01 -14.68 -34.35
N TYR A 30 31.95 -14.97 -35.11
CA TYR A 30 30.58 -14.79 -34.66
C TYR A 30 30.23 -15.70 -33.47
N ALA A 31 30.69 -16.96 -33.48
CA ALA A 31 30.45 -17.89 -32.39
C ALA A 31 31.10 -17.41 -31.09
N SER A 32 32.35 -16.95 -31.16
CA SER A 32 33.10 -16.43 -30.01
C SER A 32 32.45 -15.17 -29.44
N SER A 33 32.06 -14.21 -30.28
CA SER A 33 31.32 -13.02 -29.83
C SER A 33 29.95 -13.37 -29.25
N LEU A 34 29.27 -14.39 -29.80
CA LEU A 34 27.97 -14.83 -29.30
C LEU A 34 28.07 -15.46 -27.91
N ILE A 35 29.14 -16.24 -27.64
CA ILE A 35 29.41 -16.83 -26.33
C ILE A 35 29.71 -15.73 -25.30
N GLU A 36 30.62 -14.80 -25.61
CA GLU A 36 30.99 -13.69 -24.71
C GLU A 36 29.78 -12.81 -24.35
N MET A 37 28.94 -12.49 -25.34
CA MET A 37 27.71 -11.76 -25.10
C MET A 37 26.72 -12.56 -24.24
N GLY A 38 26.64 -13.89 -24.44
CA GLY A 38 25.83 -14.76 -23.61
C GLY A 38 26.28 -14.82 -22.15
N GLU A 39 27.58 -14.80 -21.88
CA GLU A 39 28.13 -14.69 -20.53
C GLU A 39 27.77 -13.35 -19.89
N SER A 40 27.87 -12.26 -20.66
CA SER A 40 27.45 -10.93 -20.22
C SER A 40 25.95 -10.88 -19.89
N MET A 41 25.10 -11.54 -20.68
CA MET A 41 23.65 -11.63 -20.40
C MET A 41 23.36 -12.38 -19.09
N LYS A 42 24.13 -13.44 -18.78
CA LYS A 42 24.00 -14.14 -17.49
C LYS A 42 24.37 -13.24 -16.31
N GLN A 43 25.41 -12.42 -16.45
CA GLN A 43 25.77 -11.44 -15.41
C GLN A 43 24.65 -10.39 -15.22
N ILE A 44 23.98 -9.95 -16.29
CA ILE A 44 22.81 -9.06 -16.17
C ILE A 44 21.65 -9.74 -15.42
N ALA A 45 21.41 -11.02 -15.64
CA ALA A 45 20.40 -11.77 -14.90
C ALA A 45 20.70 -11.80 -13.38
N ASP A 46 21.97 -12.00 -13.00
CA ASP A 46 22.39 -11.97 -11.59
C ASP A 46 22.19 -10.59 -10.96
N LEU A 47 22.53 -9.51 -11.70
CA LEU A 47 22.27 -8.15 -11.25
C LEU A 47 20.77 -7.87 -11.08
N LYS A 48 19.92 -8.41 -11.95
CA LYS A 48 18.46 -8.29 -11.83
C LYS A 48 17.92 -9.01 -10.60
N TYR A 49 18.38 -10.23 -10.32
CA TYR A 49 18.01 -10.93 -9.08
C TYR A 49 18.39 -10.12 -7.83
N ASN A 50 19.59 -9.55 -7.82
CA ASN A 50 20.04 -8.69 -6.72
C ASN A 50 19.19 -7.42 -6.58
N LEU A 51 18.78 -6.82 -7.70
CA LEU A 51 17.89 -5.67 -7.70
C LEU A 51 16.51 -6.03 -7.14
N ASP A 52 15.94 -7.15 -7.58
CA ASP A 52 14.63 -7.62 -7.11
C ASP A 52 14.64 -7.86 -5.59
N ASP A 53 15.69 -8.51 -5.08
CA ASP A 53 15.87 -8.72 -3.65
C ASP A 53 16.05 -7.40 -2.90
N ASN A 54 16.81 -6.45 -3.46
CA ASN A 54 17.00 -5.13 -2.86
C ASN A 54 15.68 -4.36 -2.75
N ILE A 55 14.89 -4.33 -3.81
CA ILE A 55 13.58 -3.67 -3.82
C ILE A 55 12.62 -4.37 -2.85
N LYS A 56 12.61 -5.69 -2.82
CA LYS A 56 11.78 -6.46 -1.90
C LYS A 56 12.09 -6.12 -0.45
N MET A 57 13.37 -6.16 -0.07
CA MET A 57 13.80 -5.97 1.31
C MET A 57 13.76 -4.52 1.78
N ASN A 58 14.08 -3.57 0.90
CA ASN A 58 14.22 -2.16 1.29
C ASN A 58 12.96 -1.32 1.03
N VAL A 59 12.06 -1.80 0.17
CA VAL A 59 10.84 -1.05 -0.20
C VAL A 59 9.57 -1.84 0.12
N LEU A 60 9.41 -3.05 -0.42
CA LEU A 60 8.15 -3.78 -0.30
C LEU A 60 7.88 -4.26 1.13
N GLU A 61 8.88 -4.86 1.79
CA GLU A 61 8.71 -5.38 3.15
C GLU A 61 8.44 -4.24 4.17
N PRO A 62 9.19 -3.11 4.17
CA PRO A 62 8.88 -2.00 5.07
C PRO A 62 7.49 -1.40 4.83
N LEU A 63 7.06 -1.26 3.56
CA LEU A 63 5.71 -0.77 3.24
C LEU A 63 4.62 -1.76 3.68
N HIS A 64 4.89 -3.06 3.58
CA HIS A 64 3.98 -4.09 4.06
C HIS A 64 3.78 -3.97 5.59
N VAL A 65 4.86 -3.82 6.35
CA VAL A 65 4.80 -3.62 7.80
C VAL A 65 4.03 -2.34 8.16
N LEU A 66 4.36 -1.22 7.52
CA LEU A 66 3.67 0.07 7.72
C LEU A 66 2.15 -0.06 7.52
N SER A 67 1.73 -0.73 6.44
CA SER A 67 0.32 -0.93 6.07
C SER A 67 -0.41 -1.89 7.01
N THR A 68 0.23 -3.02 7.33
CA THR A 68 -0.43 -4.09 8.09
C THR A 68 -0.44 -3.86 9.58
N LYS A 69 0.50 -3.05 10.11
CA LYS A 69 0.69 -2.81 11.54
C LYS A 69 0.49 -1.35 11.91
N ASP A 70 1.41 -0.48 11.55
CA ASP A 70 1.51 0.87 12.15
C ASP A 70 0.31 1.75 11.79
N ILE A 71 -0.14 1.71 10.53
CA ILE A 71 -1.36 2.43 10.11
C ILE A 71 -2.59 1.90 10.86
N LYS A 72 -2.72 0.57 11.01
CA LYS A 72 -3.86 -0.02 11.74
C LYS A 72 -3.84 0.37 13.21
N GLU A 73 -2.66 0.43 13.83
CA GLU A 73 -2.50 0.88 15.20
C GLU A 73 -2.97 2.33 15.36
N VAL A 74 -2.52 3.25 14.50
CA VAL A 74 -2.97 4.65 14.49
C VAL A 74 -4.49 4.75 14.29
N GLN A 75 -5.06 3.97 13.36
CA GLN A 75 -6.51 3.93 13.14
C GLN A 75 -7.27 3.44 14.38
N ASN A 76 -6.74 2.45 15.09
CA ASN A 76 -7.34 1.94 16.32
C ASN A 76 -7.32 2.99 17.43
N HIS A 77 -6.21 3.72 17.61
CA HIS A 77 -6.14 4.83 18.55
C HIS A 77 -7.12 5.96 18.20
N ARG A 78 -7.22 6.31 16.91
CA ARG A 78 -8.20 7.30 16.43
C ARG A 78 -9.63 6.89 16.78
N LYS A 79 -10.01 5.64 16.54
CA LYS A 79 -11.34 5.11 16.91
C LYS A 79 -11.60 5.19 18.42
N LYS A 80 -10.61 4.85 19.25
CA LYS A 80 -10.71 4.96 20.71
C LYS A 80 -10.95 6.40 21.17
N VAL A 81 -10.22 7.37 20.61
CA VAL A 81 -10.39 8.80 20.94
C VAL A 81 -11.78 9.30 20.52
N GLN A 82 -12.25 8.90 19.33
CA GLN A 82 -13.59 9.26 18.87
C GLN A 82 -14.68 8.73 19.81
N GLY A 83 -14.57 7.47 20.27
CA GLY A 83 -15.50 6.90 21.25
C GLY A 83 -15.53 7.69 22.56
N ARG A 84 -14.35 7.98 23.14
CA ARG A 84 -14.23 8.77 24.37
C ARG A 84 -14.82 10.18 24.25
N ARG A 85 -14.65 10.82 23.08
CA ARG A 85 -15.26 12.13 22.81
C ARG A 85 -16.79 12.04 22.85
N LEU A 86 -17.37 11.06 22.17
CA LEU A 86 -18.82 10.86 22.16
C LEU A 86 -19.38 10.56 23.56
N ASP A 87 -18.67 9.74 24.34
CA ASP A 87 -19.04 9.45 25.73
C ASP A 87 -19.02 10.72 26.60
N PHE A 88 -18.00 11.56 26.44
CA PHE A 88 -17.90 12.84 27.13
C PHE A 88 -19.07 13.75 26.77
N ASP A 89 -19.40 13.90 25.48
CA ASP A 89 -20.52 14.72 24.99
C ASP A 89 -21.86 14.22 25.55
N CYS A 90 -22.07 12.90 25.60
CA CYS A 90 -23.25 12.29 26.22
C CYS A 90 -23.34 12.59 27.72
N LYS A 91 -22.24 12.45 28.47
CA LYS A 91 -22.21 12.74 29.91
C LYS A 91 -22.42 14.22 30.20
N LYS A 92 -21.82 15.11 29.42
CA LYS A 92 -21.98 16.57 29.54
C LYS A 92 -23.43 16.98 29.34
N ARG A 93 -24.05 16.57 28.22
CA ARG A 93 -25.49 16.86 27.96
C ARG A 93 -26.42 16.34 29.05
N LYS A 94 -26.11 15.18 29.66
CA LYS A 94 -26.89 14.66 30.80
C LYS A 94 -26.73 15.52 32.05
N LYS A 95 -25.52 15.99 32.36
CA LYS A 95 -25.26 16.90 33.49
C LYS A 95 -25.96 18.25 33.29
N ASP A 96 -25.86 18.83 32.10
CA ASP A 96 -26.50 20.11 31.76
C ASP A 96 -28.02 20.02 31.93
N LYS A 97 -28.63 18.89 31.52
CA LYS A 97 -30.06 18.60 31.74
C LYS A 97 -30.42 18.38 33.21
N ALA A 98 -29.55 17.72 33.99
CA ALA A 98 -29.80 17.39 35.40
C ALA A 98 -29.63 18.60 36.34
N PHE A 99 -28.77 19.56 35.98
CA PHE A 99 -28.54 20.78 36.77
C PHE A 99 -29.49 21.93 36.41
N GLY A 100 -30.49 21.67 35.55
CA GLY A 100 -31.57 22.62 35.29
C GLY A 100 -31.11 23.95 34.70
N SER A 101 -30.09 23.98 33.82
CA SER A 101 -30.00 25.10 32.89
C SER A 101 -31.16 24.97 31.92
N THR A 102 -32.22 25.74 32.20
CA THR A 102 -33.30 26.02 31.26
C THR A 102 -32.72 26.33 29.88
N PRO A 103 -33.26 25.80 28.78
CA PRO A 103 -32.89 26.27 27.46
C PRO A 103 -33.43 27.70 27.32
N THR A 104 -32.60 28.70 27.61
CA THR A 104 -32.85 30.08 27.20
C THR A 104 -32.60 30.16 25.70
N GLY A 105 -33.61 29.81 24.90
CA GLY A 105 -33.52 30.00 23.46
C GLY A 105 -34.47 29.16 22.62
N SER A 106 -35.78 29.34 22.77
CA SER A 106 -36.73 29.31 21.66
C SER A 106 -37.94 30.15 22.08
N PRO A 107 -38.33 31.19 21.31
CA PRO A 107 -39.50 31.98 21.64
C PRO A 107 -40.73 31.08 21.61
N ALA A 108 -41.63 31.32 22.55
CA ALA A 108 -42.94 30.69 22.61
C ALA A 108 -43.58 30.65 21.21
N ARG A 109 -44.04 29.47 20.81
CA ARG A 109 -44.95 29.32 19.67
C ARG A 109 -46.25 30.00 20.08
N SER A 110 -46.49 31.23 19.59
CA SER A 110 -47.75 31.94 19.81
C SER A 110 -48.92 31.13 19.23
N PRO A 111 -50.05 30.99 19.93
CA PRO A 111 -51.26 30.42 19.37
C PRO A 111 -52.05 31.50 18.61
N GLY A 112 -52.50 31.18 17.39
CA GLY A 112 -53.25 32.08 16.49
C GLY A 112 -52.30 32.71 15.46
N TRP A 113 -52.46 32.55 14.15
CA TRP A 113 -53.69 32.65 13.37
C TRP A 113 -53.76 31.59 12.28
N MET A 114 -54.89 30.90 12.25
CA MET A 114 -55.33 30.08 11.14
C MET A 114 -55.92 31.02 10.09
N GLY A 115 -55.37 31.01 8.88
CA GLY A 115 -55.96 31.64 7.69
C GLY A 115 -55.38 33.01 7.30
N MET A 116 -55.33 33.23 5.98
CA MET A 116 -54.78 34.38 5.21
C MET A 116 -53.32 34.15 4.80
N TYR A 117 -52.97 33.76 3.56
CA TYR A 117 -53.62 33.91 2.27
C TYR A 117 -53.28 32.72 1.37
N ALA A 118 -54.31 32.08 0.81
CA ALA A 118 -54.19 31.39 -0.46
C ALA A 118 -54.51 32.43 -1.55
N TYR A 119 -53.50 32.78 -2.34
CA TYR A 119 -53.59 33.19 -3.75
C TYR A 119 -52.24 32.88 -4.39
#